data_AF-A0A1Q2CXY3-F1
#
_entry.id   AF-A0A1Q2CXY3-F1
#
_cell.length_a   1.000
_cell.length_b   1.000
_cell.length_c   1.000
_cell.angle_alpha   90.00
_cell.angle_beta   90.00
_cell.angle_gamma   90.00
#
_symmetry.space_group_name_H-M   'P 1'
#
loop_
_entity.id
_entity.type
_entity.pdbx_description
1 polymer ?
#
loop_
_entity_poly.entity_id
_entity_poly.type
_entity_poly.pdbx_seq_one_letter_code
_entity_poly.pdbx_strand_id
1 'polypeptide(L)'
;MVLTVIYAIYNEGYVTTAGELSRFDLSQEALRLARVVVRHVPDHLEATGLLALLPLLQARRPARIGQGGRLVPLPEQDRSLWDATMIAEGHDLVRALLAANRPGPFQYQAAIQAVHCDAERDEDTDWAQILTLYDQLIAAEPSDAARRARIVAVGHLHGPEAALADDGAQRISPELLVEVPQVAGLG
;
A
#
# COMPACT_ATOMS: atom_id res chain seq x y z
N MET A 1 10.82 -3.21 -14.80
CA MET A 1 9.90 -2.76 -15.88
C MET A 1 8.57 -3.50 -15.87
N VAL A 2 8.50 -4.83 -15.96
CA VAL A 2 7.20 -5.55 -15.99
C VAL A 2 6.39 -5.38 -14.69
N LEU A 3 7.03 -5.54 -13.52
CA LEU A 3 6.36 -5.40 -12.21
C LEU A 3 5.79 -3.99 -12.00
N THR A 4 6.56 -2.96 -12.36
CA THR A 4 6.14 -1.55 -12.35
C THR A 4 4.91 -1.31 -13.23
N VAL A 5 4.84 -1.93 -14.41
CA VAL A 5 3.68 -1.81 -15.31
C VAL A 5 2.45 -2.49 -14.71
N ILE A 6 2.60 -3.70 -14.16
CA ILE A 6 1.49 -4.40 -13.48
C ILE A 6 0.95 -3.55 -12.33
N TYR A 7 1.85 -2.95 -11.55
CA TYR A 7 1.47 -2.08 -10.44
C TYR A 7 0.79 -0.78 -10.91
N ALA A 8 1.25 -0.18 -12.00
CA ALA A 8 0.60 1.00 -12.59
C ALA A 8 -0.82 0.67 -13.07
N ILE A 9 -1.02 -0.48 -13.73
CA ILE A 9 -2.34 -0.97 -14.14
C ILE A 9 -3.24 -1.15 -12.92
N TYR A 10 -2.70 -1.73 -11.83
CA TYR A 10 -3.45 -1.88 -10.58
C TYR A 10 -3.91 -0.52 -10.04
N ASN A 11 -3.01 0.46 -9.94
CA ASN A 11 -3.33 1.78 -9.40
C ASN A 11 -4.39 2.52 -10.22
N GLU A 12 -4.33 2.44 -11.56
CA GLU A 12 -5.35 3.02 -12.44
C GLU A 12 -6.73 2.39 -12.21
N GLY A 13 -6.77 1.08 -11.93
CA GLY A 13 -7.99 0.36 -11.59
C GLY A 13 -8.52 0.62 -10.17
N TYR A 14 -7.65 1.10 -9.27
CA TYR A 14 -7.91 1.19 -7.82
C TYR A 14 -8.21 2.61 -7.32
N VAL A 15 -7.65 3.66 -7.95
CA VAL A 15 -7.77 5.06 -7.52
C VAL A 15 -9.05 5.75 -8.04
N THR A 16 -9.50 5.44 -9.26
CA THR A 16 -10.54 6.25 -9.93
C THR A 16 -11.97 5.85 -9.55
N THR A 17 -12.80 6.85 -9.20
CA THR A 17 -14.20 6.70 -8.76
C THR A 17 -15.26 6.82 -9.88
N ALA A 18 -14.87 7.14 -11.12
CA ALA A 18 -15.79 7.27 -12.26
C ALA A 18 -15.67 6.09 -13.25
N GLY A 19 -16.79 5.35 -13.44
CA GLY A 19 -16.91 4.22 -14.37
C GLY A 19 -16.54 2.87 -13.72
N GLU A 20 -17.46 2.31 -12.93
CA GLU A 20 -17.20 1.20 -11.99
C GLU A 20 -16.85 -0.15 -12.64
N LEU A 21 -17.45 -0.49 -13.78
CA LEU A 21 -17.33 -1.83 -14.38
C LEU A 21 -15.97 -2.06 -15.08
N SER A 22 -15.47 -1.09 -15.86
CA SER A 22 -14.26 -1.27 -16.68
C SER A 22 -12.95 -1.32 -15.86
N ARG A 23 -12.94 -0.75 -14.65
CA ARG A 23 -11.73 -0.56 -13.83
C ARG A 23 -11.57 -1.58 -12.71
N PHE A 24 -12.68 -2.16 -12.22
CA PHE A 24 -12.61 -3.37 -11.39
C PHE A 24 -11.85 -4.48 -12.12
N ASP A 25 -12.17 -4.65 -13.40
CA ASP A 25 -11.49 -5.61 -14.28
C ASP A 25 -9.99 -5.35 -14.36
N LEU A 26 -9.53 -4.09 -14.41
CA LEU A 26 -8.09 -3.76 -14.48
C LEU A 26 -7.32 -4.16 -13.21
N SER A 27 -7.85 -3.84 -12.02
CA SER A 27 -7.19 -4.22 -10.76
C SER A 27 -7.17 -5.74 -10.54
N GLN A 28 -8.25 -6.43 -10.92
CA GLN A 28 -8.31 -7.89 -10.88
C GLN A 28 -7.38 -8.52 -11.90
N GLU A 29 -7.29 -7.94 -13.09
CA GLU A 29 -6.38 -8.38 -14.13
C GLU A 29 -4.91 -8.17 -13.72
N ALA A 30 -4.58 -7.05 -13.09
CA ALA A 30 -3.23 -6.82 -12.55
C ALA A 30 -2.87 -7.87 -11.48
N LEU A 31 -3.79 -8.20 -10.57
CA LEU A 31 -3.59 -9.29 -9.61
C LEU A 31 -3.42 -10.65 -10.30
N ARG A 32 -4.25 -10.94 -11.32
CA ARG A 32 -4.14 -12.16 -12.12
C ARG A 32 -2.77 -12.24 -12.81
N LEU A 33 -2.29 -11.14 -13.39
CA LEU A 33 -0.98 -11.04 -14.04
C LEU A 33 0.16 -11.21 -13.04
N ALA A 34 0.09 -10.61 -11.86
CA ALA A 34 1.08 -10.82 -10.80
C ALA A 34 1.19 -12.30 -10.42
N ARG A 35 0.06 -13.00 -10.25
CA ARG A 35 0.03 -14.46 -10.03
C ARG A 35 0.66 -15.23 -11.20
N VAL A 36 0.41 -14.81 -12.44
CA VAL A 36 1.03 -15.44 -13.63
C VAL A 36 2.54 -15.26 -13.62
N VAL A 37 3.03 -14.06 -13.32
CA VAL A 37 4.47 -13.77 -13.26
C VAL A 37 5.14 -14.65 -12.20
N VAL A 38 4.62 -14.67 -10.97
CA VAL A 38 5.21 -15.47 -9.88
C VAL A 38 5.27 -16.96 -10.23
N ARG A 39 4.26 -17.50 -10.92
CA ARG A 39 4.31 -18.91 -11.40
C ARG A 39 5.44 -19.18 -12.39
N HIS A 40 5.86 -18.21 -13.18
CA HIS A 40 6.94 -18.36 -14.16
C HIS A 40 8.32 -18.02 -13.61
N VAL A 41 8.40 -17.22 -12.55
CA VAL A 41 9.65 -16.83 -11.87
C VAL A 41 9.54 -16.99 -10.35
N PRO A 42 9.35 -18.22 -9.83
CA PRO A 42 9.02 -18.45 -8.41
C PRO A 42 10.11 -17.97 -7.44
N ASP A 43 11.37 -17.95 -7.87
CA ASP A 43 12.51 -17.51 -7.04
C ASP A 43 12.73 -15.99 -7.06
N HIS A 44 11.95 -15.25 -7.87
CA HIS A 44 12.07 -13.79 -7.98
C HIS A 44 11.33 -13.10 -6.83
N LEU A 45 12.04 -12.87 -5.72
CA LEU A 45 11.50 -12.31 -4.47
C LEU A 45 10.64 -11.06 -4.68
N GLU A 46 11.02 -10.17 -5.58
CA GLU A 46 10.31 -8.92 -5.79
C GLU A 46 9.00 -9.08 -6.59
N ALA A 47 8.88 -10.14 -7.38
CA ALA A 47 7.62 -10.48 -8.04
C ALA A 47 6.64 -11.03 -7.00
N THR A 48 7.14 -11.85 -6.09
CA THR A 48 6.39 -12.32 -4.92
C THR A 48 6.02 -11.17 -3.99
N GLY A 49 6.90 -10.17 -3.82
CA GLY A 49 6.61 -8.94 -3.08
C GLY A 49 5.45 -8.15 -3.67
N LEU A 50 5.42 -7.97 -5.00
CA LEU A 50 4.27 -7.35 -5.67
C LEU A 50 2.99 -8.19 -5.49
N LEU A 51 3.08 -9.52 -5.61
CA LEU A 51 1.94 -10.40 -5.37
C LEU A 51 1.48 -10.37 -3.90
N ALA A 52 2.37 -10.13 -2.93
CA ALA A 52 1.99 -9.96 -1.54
C ALA A 52 1.24 -8.63 -1.32
N LEU A 53 1.68 -7.57 -2.02
CA LEU A 53 1.10 -6.23 -1.91
C LEU A 53 -0.33 -6.14 -2.47
N LEU A 54 -0.58 -6.69 -3.67
CA LEU A 54 -1.84 -6.45 -4.39
C LEU A 54 -3.10 -6.98 -3.64
N PRO A 55 -3.12 -8.20 -3.07
CA PRO A 55 -4.23 -8.68 -2.26
C PRO A 55 -4.48 -7.80 -1.03
N LEU A 56 -3.43 -7.34 -0.34
CA LEU A 56 -3.58 -6.47 0.84
C LEU A 56 -4.22 -5.13 0.49
N LEU A 57 -3.91 -4.57 -0.68
CA LEU A 57 -4.59 -3.38 -1.19
C LEU A 57 -6.04 -3.71 -1.59
N GLN A 58 -6.24 -4.79 -2.34
CA GLN A 58 -7.54 -5.15 -2.91
C GLN A 58 -8.56 -5.53 -1.84
N ALA A 59 -8.10 -6.09 -0.71
CA ALA A 59 -8.95 -6.52 0.41
C ALA A 59 -9.83 -5.41 0.96
N ARG A 60 -9.37 -4.15 0.91
CA ARG A 60 -10.08 -3.00 1.49
C ARG A 60 -11.18 -2.44 0.60
N ARG A 61 -11.25 -2.88 -0.65
CA ARG A 61 -12.15 -2.30 -1.66
C ARG A 61 -13.61 -2.22 -1.21
N PRO A 62 -14.21 -3.23 -0.55
CA PRO A 62 -15.61 -3.15 -0.11
C PRO A 62 -15.88 -2.00 0.88
N ALA A 63 -14.87 -1.56 1.64
CA ALA A 63 -15.00 -0.48 2.62
C ALA A 63 -14.68 0.93 2.08
N ARG A 64 -14.17 1.04 0.83
CA ARG A 64 -13.68 2.31 0.27
C ARG A 64 -14.77 3.28 -0.15
N ILE A 65 -15.95 2.79 -0.47
CA ILE A 65 -17.06 3.60 -0.98
C ILE A 65 -18.22 3.47 0.00
N GLY A 66 -18.54 4.58 0.65
CA GLY A 66 -19.65 4.69 1.58
C GLY A 66 -20.96 5.04 0.88
N GLN A 67 -22.00 5.27 1.68
CA GLN A 67 -23.28 5.74 1.18
C GLN A 67 -23.13 7.00 0.32
N GLY A 68 -23.79 7.02 -0.83
CA GLY A 68 -23.75 8.14 -1.77
C GLY A 68 -22.50 8.21 -2.66
N GLY A 69 -21.70 7.14 -2.76
CA GLY A 69 -20.54 7.09 -3.65
C GLY A 69 -19.30 7.83 -3.12
N ARG A 70 -19.33 8.25 -1.85
CA ARG A 70 -18.25 8.96 -1.17
C ARG A 70 -17.07 8.04 -0.87
N LEU A 71 -15.85 8.52 -1.11
CA LEU A 71 -14.63 7.88 -0.62
C LEU A 71 -14.58 7.91 0.91
N VAL A 72 -14.27 6.77 1.51
CA VAL A 72 -14.10 6.61 2.96
C VAL A 72 -12.60 6.61 3.30
N PRO A 73 -12.11 7.59 4.08
CA PRO A 73 -10.72 7.62 4.57
C PRO A 73 -10.36 6.34 5.32
N LEU A 74 -9.10 5.89 5.25
CA LEU A 74 -8.67 4.63 5.87
C LEU A 74 -9.07 4.49 7.36
N PRO A 75 -8.91 5.51 8.23
CA PRO A 75 -9.30 5.41 9.64
C PRO A 75 -10.82 5.22 9.85
N GLU A 76 -11.63 5.63 8.87
CA GLU A 76 -13.09 5.56 8.92
C GLU A 76 -13.65 4.30 8.23
N GLN A 77 -12.80 3.49 7.60
CA GLN A 77 -13.24 2.26 6.92
C GLN A 77 -13.69 1.21 7.93
N ASP A 78 -14.85 0.62 7.67
CA ASP A 78 -15.30 -0.56 8.39
C ASP A 78 -14.43 -1.76 8.01
N ARG A 79 -13.47 -2.10 8.87
CA ARG A 79 -12.52 -3.20 8.65
C ARG A 79 -13.20 -4.57 8.63
N SER A 80 -14.41 -4.71 9.17
CA SER A 80 -15.18 -5.97 9.09
C SER A 80 -15.62 -6.29 7.66
N LEU A 81 -15.63 -5.29 6.76
CA LEU A 81 -15.92 -5.47 5.34
C LEU A 81 -14.69 -5.86 4.52
N TRP A 82 -13.50 -5.92 5.12
CA TRP A 82 -12.29 -6.27 4.39
C TRP A 82 -12.27 -7.77 4.05
N ASP A 83 -11.73 -8.10 2.88
CA ASP A 83 -11.62 -9.48 2.43
C ASP A 83 -10.51 -10.22 3.21
N ALA A 84 -10.93 -10.99 4.22
CA ALA A 84 -10.03 -11.78 5.06
C ALA A 84 -9.22 -12.83 4.28
N THR A 85 -9.73 -13.32 3.15
CA THR A 85 -9.02 -14.31 2.32
C THR A 85 -7.83 -13.64 1.63
N MET A 86 -8.04 -12.43 1.08
CA MET A 86 -6.96 -11.66 0.46
C MET A 86 -5.93 -11.17 1.48
N ILE A 87 -6.37 -10.81 2.70
CA ILE A 87 -5.46 -10.45 3.79
C ILE A 87 -4.57 -11.66 4.14
N ALA A 88 -5.17 -12.84 4.32
CA ALA A 88 -4.43 -14.05 4.62
C ALA A 88 -3.41 -14.40 3.51
N GLU A 89 -3.82 -14.34 2.23
CA GLU A 89 -2.91 -14.56 1.08
C GLU A 89 -1.72 -13.60 1.12
N GLY A 90 -1.97 -12.31 1.30
CA GLY A 90 -0.90 -11.30 1.36
C GLY A 90 0.04 -11.50 2.54
N HIS A 91 -0.51 -11.77 3.72
CA HIS A 91 0.27 -12.05 4.94
C HIS A 91 1.15 -13.29 4.81
N ASP A 92 0.64 -14.38 4.23
CA ASP A 92 1.41 -15.60 3.98
C ASP A 92 2.62 -15.33 3.08
N LEU A 93 2.42 -14.55 2.02
CA LEU A 93 3.49 -14.17 1.10
C LEU A 93 4.52 -13.24 1.75
N VAL A 94 4.09 -12.25 2.55
CA VAL A 94 5.00 -11.40 3.32
C VAL A 94 5.85 -12.25 4.26
N ARG A 95 5.24 -13.18 5.01
CA ARG A 95 5.97 -14.09 5.91
C ARG A 95 6.99 -14.95 5.18
N ALA A 96 6.64 -15.48 4.01
CA ALA A 96 7.54 -16.28 3.20
C ALA A 96 8.79 -15.49 2.74
N LEU A 97 8.64 -14.19 2.49
CA LEU A 97 9.73 -13.31 2.05
C LEU A 97 10.70 -12.93 3.17
N LEU A 98 10.26 -12.93 4.44
CA LEU A 98 11.12 -12.62 5.59
C LEU A 98 12.37 -13.51 5.66
N ALA A 99 12.24 -14.78 5.29
CA ALA A 99 13.34 -15.74 5.33
C ALA A 99 14.52 -15.35 4.40
N ALA A 100 14.25 -14.60 3.33
CA ALA A 100 15.28 -14.20 2.37
C ALA A 100 16.11 -12.99 2.83
N ASN A 101 15.63 -12.22 3.82
CA ASN A 101 16.27 -11.05 4.43
C ASN A 101 16.94 -10.07 3.44
N ARG A 102 16.33 -9.89 2.26
CA ARG A 102 16.77 -8.97 1.20
C ARG A 102 15.56 -8.26 0.58
N PRO A 103 14.82 -7.46 1.36
CA PRO A 103 13.61 -6.80 0.89
C PRO A 103 13.91 -5.74 -0.18
N GLY A 104 13.13 -5.77 -1.26
CA GLY A 104 13.03 -4.70 -2.24
C GLY A 104 11.78 -3.83 -2.02
N PRO A 105 11.55 -2.83 -2.89
CA PRO A 105 10.49 -1.83 -2.69
C PRO A 105 9.07 -2.38 -2.53
N PHE A 106 8.63 -3.30 -3.38
CA PHE A 106 7.33 -3.97 -3.27
C PHE A 106 7.24 -4.85 -2.02
N GLN A 107 8.35 -5.44 -1.56
CA GLN A 107 8.36 -6.18 -0.29
C GLN A 107 8.15 -5.23 0.91
N TYR A 108 8.79 -4.05 0.92
CA TYR A 108 8.54 -3.03 1.94
C TYR A 108 7.11 -2.50 1.88
N GLN A 109 6.60 -2.19 0.69
CA GLN A 109 5.22 -1.76 0.51
C GLN A 109 4.23 -2.84 0.99
N ALA A 110 4.47 -4.11 0.66
CA ALA A 110 3.64 -5.22 1.13
C ALA A 110 3.69 -5.34 2.66
N ALA A 111 4.87 -5.22 3.28
CA ALA A 111 5.00 -5.23 4.73
C ALA A 111 4.22 -4.09 5.39
N ILE A 112 4.29 -2.87 4.84
CA ILE A 112 3.51 -1.71 5.34
C ILE A 112 2.01 -2.00 5.27
N GLN A 113 1.53 -2.52 4.13
CA GLN A 113 0.11 -2.87 4.00
C GLN A 113 -0.30 -4.04 4.90
N ALA A 114 0.61 -4.97 5.17
CA ALA A 114 0.37 -6.09 6.08
C ALA A 114 0.15 -5.60 7.51
N VAL A 115 0.96 -4.64 8.00
CA VAL A 115 0.78 -4.03 9.33
C VAL A 115 -0.57 -3.33 9.45
N HIS A 116 -0.98 -2.57 8.42
CA HIS A 116 -2.32 -1.98 8.39
C HIS A 116 -3.44 -3.04 8.44
N CYS A 117 -3.27 -4.15 7.72
CA CYS A 117 -4.25 -5.23 7.65
C CYS A 117 -4.29 -6.14 8.89
N ASP A 118 -3.26 -6.11 9.75
CA ASP A 118 -3.19 -6.91 10.97
C ASP A 118 -3.97 -6.28 12.14
N ALA A 119 -4.16 -4.96 12.11
CA ALA A 119 -4.88 -4.24 13.15
C ALA A 119 -6.41 -4.37 12.99
N GLU A 120 -7.12 -4.74 14.06
CA GLU A 120 -8.58 -4.86 14.07
C GLU A 120 -9.27 -3.49 14.03
N ARG A 121 -8.64 -2.46 14.62
CA ARG A 121 -9.10 -1.07 14.64
C ARG A 121 -7.96 -0.15 14.20
N ASP A 122 -8.31 1.06 13.78
CA ASP A 122 -7.31 2.05 13.37
C ASP A 122 -6.31 2.37 14.50
N GLU A 123 -6.82 2.52 15.72
CA GLU A 123 -6.03 2.80 16.93
C GLU A 123 -5.01 1.69 17.26
N ASP A 124 -5.27 0.46 16.80
CA ASP A 124 -4.40 -0.71 17.07
C ASP A 124 -3.27 -0.84 16.04
N THR A 125 -3.20 0.06 15.04
CA THR A 125 -2.17 0.03 14.01
C THR A 125 -0.78 0.32 14.60
N ASP A 126 0.20 -0.55 14.35
CA ASP A 126 1.59 -0.34 14.78
C ASP A 126 2.29 0.73 13.90
N TRP A 127 2.06 1.99 14.24
CA TRP A 127 2.64 3.13 13.56
C TRP A 127 4.17 3.21 13.71
N ALA A 128 4.75 2.64 14.77
CA ALA A 128 6.20 2.61 14.96
C ALA A 128 6.86 1.64 13.95
N GLN A 129 6.24 0.48 13.73
CA GLN A 129 6.67 -0.45 12.70
C GLN A 129 6.50 0.16 11.30
N ILE A 130 5.37 0.80 11.01
CA ILE A 130 5.12 1.47 9.72
C ILE A 130 6.16 2.56 9.45
N LEU A 131 6.48 3.40 10.45
CA LEU A 131 7.52 4.43 10.31
C LEU A 131 8.88 3.82 9.95
N THR A 132 9.27 2.75 10.66
CA THR A 132 10.52 2.02 10.39
C THR A 132 10.56 1.45 8.97
N LEU A 133 9.45 0.88 8.50
CA LEU A 133 9.34 0.34 7.14
C LEU A 133 9.41 1.45 6.08
N TYR A 134 8.84 2.62 6.33
CA TYR A 134 8.97 3.77 5.43
C TYR A 134 10.41 4.32 5.39
N ASP A 135 11.10 4.37 6.53
CA ASP A 135 12.54 4.72 6.57
C ASP A 135 13.37 3.79 5.68
N GLN A 136 13.12 2.48 5.79
CA GLN A 136 13.80 1.46 4.99
C GLN A 136 13.43 1.55 3.50
N LEU A 137 12.15 1.75 3.18
CA LEU A 137 11.70 1.94 1.80
C LEU A 137 12.36 3.16 1.16
N ILE A 138 12.41 4.30 1.84
CA ILE A 138 13.03 5.52 1.32
C ILE A 138 14.54 5.34 1.14
N ALA A 139 15.20 4.59 2.01
CA ALA A 139 16.62 4.27 1.85
C ALA A 139 16.88 3.36 0.63
N ALA A 140 15.95 2.45 0.31
CA ALA A 140 16.07 1.53 -0.82
C ALA A 140 15.65 2.17 -2.15
N GLU A 141 14.54 2.92 -2.17
CA GLU A 141 13.97 3.59 -3.33
C GLU A 141 13.35 4.93 -2.89
N PRO A 142 14.11 6.04 -2.95
CA PRO A 142 13.60 7.35 -2.57
C PRO A 142 12.45 7.80 -3.48
N SER A 143 11.31 8.15 -2.89
CA SER A 143 10.19 8.77 -3.61
C SER A 143 9.45 9.78 -2.74
N ASP A 144 8.88 10.81 -3.36
CA ASP A 144 8.09 11.83 -2.64
C ASP A 144 6.82 11.23 -2.02
N ALA A 145 6.24 10.22 -2.67
CA ALA A 145 5.10 9.49 -2.14
C ALA A 145 5.45 8.77 -0.84
N ALA A 146 6.58 8.05 -0.80
CA ALA A 146 7.03 7.39 0.43
C ALA A 146 7.37 8.41 1.53
N ARG A 147 7.98 9.56 1.18
CA ARG A 147 8.24 10.65 2.14
C ARG A 147 6.95 11.22 2.74
N ARG A 148 5.94 11.49 1.91
CA ARG A 148 4.62 11.96 2.38
C ARG A 148 3.99 10.97 3.35
N ALA A 149 3.93 9.70 2.95
CA ALA A 149 3.32 8.67 3.78
C ALA A 149 4.08 8.46 5.10
N ARG A 150 5.42 8.60 5.08
CA ARG A 150 6.24 8.62 6.29
C ARG A 150 5.86 9.75 7.24
N ILE A 151 5.65 10.97 6.73
CA ILE A 151 5.25 12.13 7.56
C ILE A 151 3.90 11.88 8.23
N VAL A 152 2.96 11.24 7.53
CA VAL A 152 1.70 10.80 8.13
C VAL A 152 1.96 9.84 9.30
N ALA A 153 2.85 8.86 9.13
CA ALA A 153 3.23 7.93 10.20
C ALA A 153 3.89 8.66 11.40
N VAL A 154 4.74 9.65 11.15
CA VAL A 154 5.29 10.54 12.21
C VAL A 154 4.16 11.26 12.94
N GLY A 155 3.16 11.78 12.22
CA GLY A 155 2.00 12.44 12.82
C GLY A 155 1.20 11.55 13.75
N HIS A 156 0.98 10.29 13.36
CA HIS A 156 0.29 9.31 14.20
C HIS A 156 1.10 8.92 15.45
N LEU A 157 2.43 8.82 15.36
CA LEU A 157 3.28 8.35 16.46
C LEU A 157 3.72 9.47 17.41
N HIS A 158 3.99 10.66 16.88
CA HIS A 158 4.64 11.76 17.58
C HIS A 158 3.82 13.07 17.59
N GLY A 159 2.64 13.06 16.97
CA GLY A 159 1.74 14.21 16.92
C GLY A 159 1.97 15.12 15.71
N PRO A 160 1.02 16.02 15.43
CA PRO A 160 1.02 16.86 14.24
C PRO A 160 2.20 17.84 14.20
N GLU A 161 2.66 18.34 15.34
CA GLU A 161 3.81 19.26 15.42
C GLU A 161 5.10 18.57 14.93
N ALA A 162 5.31 17.31 15.29
CA ALA A 162 6.46 16.53 14.83
C ALA A 162 6.38 16.27 13.32
N ALA A 163 5.19 16.00 12.78
CA ALA A 163 4.99 15.81 11.35
C ALA A 163 5.29 17.08 10.54
N LEU A 164 4.90 18.25 11.05
CA LEU A 164 5.18 19.55 10.42
C LEU A 164 6.66 19.95 10.50
N ALA A 165 7.33 19.54 11.57
CA ALA A 165 8.76 19.78 11.76
C ALA A 165 9.66 18.81 10.97
N ASP A 166 9.10 17.75 10.38
CA ASP A 166 9.85 16.78 9.61
C ASP A 166 10.50 17.44 8.38
N ASP A 167 11.82 17.28 8.21
CA ASP A 167 12.57 17.87 7.09
C ASP A 167 12.05 17.41 5.71
N GLY A 168 11.38 16.25 5.66
CA GLY A 168 10.68 15.77 4.47
C GLY A 168 9.51 16.68 4.08
N ALA A 169 8.79 17.26 5.04
CA ALA A 169 7.63 18.12 4.80
C ALA A 169 8.00 19.39 4.03
N GLN A 170 9.20 19.93 4.27
CA GLN A 170 9.71 21.12 3.58
C GLN A 170 10.12 20.86 2.13
N ARG A 171 10.30 19.59 1.74
CA ARG A 171 10.71 19.17 0.39
C ARG A 171 9.53 18.74 -0.47
N ILE A 172 8.32 18.70 0.09
CA ILE A 172 7.09 18.31 -0.61
C ILE A 172 6.36 19.58 -1.04
N SER A 173 6.05 19.71 -2.33
CA SER A 173 5.23 20.81 -2.83
C SER A 173 3.88 20.86 -2.08
N PRO A 174 3.41 22.04 -1.61
CA PRO A 174 2.17 22.16 -0.82
C PRO A 174 0.92 21.57 -1.49
N GLU A 175 0.91 21.53 -2.83
CA GLU A 175 -0.15 20.98 -3.66
C GLU A 175 -0.32 19.45 -3.51
N LEU A 176 0.73 18.75 -3.07
CA LEU A 176 0.75 17.29 -2.91
C LEU A 176 0.34 16.81 -1.51
N LEU A 177 -0.03 17.72 -0.60
CA LEU A 177 -0.49 17.40 0.76
C LEU A 177 -1.98 17.02 0.83
N VAL A 178 -2.74 17.25 -0.24
CA VAL A 178 -4.22 17.10 -0.27
C VAL A 178 -4.65 15.74 -0.79
N GLU A 179 -3.80 15.05 -1.56
CA GLU A 179 -4.03 13.67 -1.95
C GLU A 179 -3.07 12.78 -1.16
N VAL A 180 -3.60 11.93 -0.28
CA VAL A 180 -2.89 10.72 0.16
C VAL A 180 -3.38 9.59 -0.75
N PRO A 181 -2.90 9.46 -2.00
CA PRO A 181 -2.98 8.17 -2.62
C PRO A 181 -2.02 7.31 -1.80
N GLN A 182 -2.55 6.34 -1.07
CA GLN A 182 -1.73 5.29 -0.43
C GLN A 182 -0.79 4.61 -1.44
N VAL A 183 -0.98 4.88 -2.74
CA VAL A 183 -0.37 4.22 -3.88
C VAL A 183 -0.34 5.18 -5.09
N ALA A 184 0.59 6.13 -5.17
CA ALA A 184 0.92 6.78 -6.46
C ALA A 184 2.36 7.29 -6.47
N GLY A 185 3.17 6.79 -7.40
CA GLY A 185 4.46 7.35 -7.77
C GLY A 185 5.58 6.33 -7.98
N LEU A 186 5.47 5.47 -8.99
CA LEU A 186 6.65 5.06 -9.75
C LEU A 186 6.71 5.99 -10.97
N GLY A 187 7.32 7.15 -10.76
CA GLY A 187 7.44 8.24 -11.73
C GLY A 187 8.22 9.38 -11.12
#